data_AF-R1FVJ8-F1
#
_entry.id   AF-R1FVJ8-F1
#
_cell.length_a   1.000
_cell.length_b   1.000
_cell.length_c   1.000
_cell.angle_alpha   90.00
_cell.angle_beta   90.00
_cell.angle_gamma   90.00
#
_symmetry.space_group_name_H-M   'P 1'
#
loop_
_entity.id
_entity.type
_entity.pdbx_description
1 polymer ?
#
loop_
_entity_poly.entity_id
_entity_poly.type
_entity_poly.pdbx_seq_one_letter_code
_entity_poly.pdbx_strand_id
1 'polypeptide(L)'
;MDSLPEELLLDIISLLDRGPPSDAKFFDEPDPLTLTSFRDHPLKALSRVSPRWRRIIKPMLFQHLKLRIDVDDSPKTPWIPRSAPELQPFRSFLSAFNLPAHVKTFVVCAFGELYDRPAAANNTLSNDFWTMIFEFFDPQSIKIAASPAVLALLAGSSGNYEHSWAFEQSHHVLELRQNLHSTYDRFPNGLRNPYGLMVRRRWCHIGYNEGSSLPVYNLFAYQHYMSPCVLRHILMQVNWDTNSATSFAYVAIFPTSENLLLLARHLTLIPKHCSMVFQLAPEPTSTILHEPDRMRRAQPADLWVELDRGYELLTGSILHHKLQLSVKSRDYRWNALVETLDDDGHLGSLKRHGWSKIDDSEWVPDSSQEHGPVSVVC
;
A
#
# COMPACT_ATOMS: atom_id res chain seq x y z
N MET A 1 40.90 -2.69 11.27
CA MET A 1 39.70 -2.08 10.68
C MET A 1 40.08 -0.99 9.67
N ASP A 2 40.92 -0.01 10.03
CA ASP A 2 41.28 1.08 9.11
C ASP A 2 42.16 0.68 7.92
N SER A 3 42.76 -0.52 7.94
CA SER A 3 43.52 -1.10 6.84
C SER A 3 42.69 -1.96 5.88
N LEU A 4 41.39 -2.18 6.14
CA LEU A 4 40.56 -2.96 5.22
C LEU A 4 40.32 -2.19 3.91
N PRO A 5 40.29 -2.89 2.76
CA PRO A 5 39.78 -2.35 1.48
C PRO A 5 38.31 -1.89 1.58
N GLU A 6 37.89 -0.95 0.73
CA GLU A 6 36.51 -0.40 0.78
C GLU A 6 35.45 -1.44 0.40
N GLU A 7 35.81 -2.41 -0.44
CA GLU A 7 34.95 -3.51 -0.87
C GLU A 7 34.51 -4.37 0.32
N LEU A 8 35.45 -4.74 1.20
CA LEU A 8 35.13 -5.50 2.40
C LEU A 8 34.32 -4.68 3.41
N LEU A 9 34.51 -3.36 3.44
CA LEU A 9 33.67 -2.48 4.25
C LEU A 9 32.24 -2.44 3.71
N LEU A 10 32.06 -2.41 2.39
CA LEU A 10 30.74 -2.48 1.74
C LEU A 10 30.05 -3.81 2.00
N ASP A 11 30.77 -4.93 1.99
CA ASP A 11 30.22 -6.24 2.34
C ASP A 11 29.75 -6.30 3.80
N ILE A 12 30.51 -5.71 4.73
CA ILE A 12 30.06 -5.59 6.13
C ILE A 12 28.80 -4.73 6.22
N ILE A 13 28.74 -3.63 5.47
CA ILE A 13 27.59 -2.72 5.47
C ILE A 13 26.35 -3.41 4.89
N SER A 14 26.48 -4.21 3.83
CA SER A 14 25.35 -4.92 3.22
C SER A 14 24.71 -5.93 4.17
N LEU A 15 25.50 -6.53 5.08
CA LEU A 15 25.00 -7.41 6.15
C LEU A 15 24.24 -6.64 7.25
N LEU A 16 24.51 -5.34 7.39
CA LEU A 16 23.83 -4.45 8.35
C LEU A 16 22.65 -3.70 7.74
N ASP A 17 22.61 -3.61 6.41
CA ASP A 17 21.54 -2.97 5.68
C ASP A 17 20.27 -3.83 5.77
N ARG A 18 19.18 -3.20 6.21
CA ARG A 18 17.88 -3.86 6.36
C ARG A 18 16.90 -3.12 5.47
N GLY A 19 16.07 -3.86 4.74
CA GLY A 19 14.97 -3.27 3.97
C GLY A 19 14.05 -2.43 4.86
N PRO A 20 13.34 -1.43 4.31
CA PRO A 20 12.63 -0.44 5.12
C PRO A 20 11.47 -1.06 5.91
N PRO A 21 11.14 -0.53 7.10
CA PRO A 21 10.15 -1.14 7.98
C PRO A 21 8.74 -1.04 7.37
N SER A 22 8.56 -0.09 6.46
CA SER A 22 7.33 0.14 5.71
C SER A 22 6.93 -1.03 4.82
N ASP A 23 7.88 -1.85 4.39
CA ASP A 23 7.61 -3.01 3.53
C ASP A 23 7.18 -4.19 4.39
N ALA A 24 7.88 -4.42 5.50
CA ALA A 24 7.55 -5.48 6.45
C ALA A 24 6.20 -5.25 7.14
N LYS A 25 5.86 -4.00 7.43
CA LYS A 25 4.65 -3.61 8.18
C LYS A 25 3.49 -3.20 7.28
N PHE A 26 3.60 -3.38 5.96
CA PHE A 26 2.51 -3.01 5.06
C PHE A 26 1.21 -3.78 5.35
N PHE A 27 1.31 -5.01 5.86
CA PHE A 27 0.19 -5.88 6.20
C PHE A 27 -0.32 -5.74 7.65
N ASP A 28 0.35 -4.92 8.46
CA ASP A 28 -0.10 -4.59 9.81
C ASP A 28 -1.19 -3.50 9.74
N GLU A 29 -1.84 -3.19 10.87
CA GLU A 29 -2.75 -2.05 10.91
C GLU A 29 -2.00 -0.73 10.61
N PRO A 30 -2.53 0.14 9.72
CA PRO A 30 -1.89 1.40 9.36
C PRO A 30 -1.57 2.29 10.57
N ASP A 31 -0.28 2.49 10.82
CA ASP A 31 0.21 3.52 11.73
C ASP A 31 1.47 4.21 11.14
N PRO A 32 1.41 5.51 10.81
CA PRO A 32 2.55 6.25 10.25
C PRO A 32 3.82 6.22 11.12
N LEU A 33 3.68 6.08 12.45
CA LEU A 33 4.82 6.04 13.36
C LEU A 33 5.53 4.69 13.25
N THR A 34 4.81 3.58 13.35
CA THR A 34 5.39 2.25 13.22
C THR A 34 5.89 1.95 11.81
N LEU A 35 5.21 2.42 10.76
CA LEU A 35 5.62 2.23 9.35
C LEU A 35 7.03 2.75 9.03
N THR A 36 7.53 3.71 9.81
CA THR A 36 8.83 4.37 9.54
C THR A 36 9.84 4.22 10.68
N SER A 37 9.47 3.51 11.75
CA SER A 37 10.31 3.35 12.93
C SER A 37 11.04 2.02 12.94
N PHE A 38 12.35 2.09 13.12
CA PHE A 38 13.19 0.97 13.52
C PHE A 38 13.60 1.12 14.98
N ARG A 39 13.69 -0.01 15.70
CA ARG A 39 14.32 -0.03 17.02
C ARG A 39 15.83 0.12 16.89
N ASP A 40 16.44 -0.64 16.00
CA ASP A 40 17.88 -0.66 15.78
C ASP A 40 18.31 0.21 14.60
N HIS A 41 19.41 0.93 14.75
CA HIS A 41 19.94 1.83 13.71
C HIS A 41 21.42 1.54 13.42
N PRO A 42 21.75 0.31 12.97
CA PRO A 42 23.13 -0.14 12.85
C PRO A 42 23.97 0.76 11.93
N LEU A 43 23.41 1.19 10.80
CA LEU A 43 24.09 2.09 9.86
C LEU A 43 24.34 3.49 10.45
N LYS A 44 23.39 4.02 11.24
CA LYS A 44 23.58 5.32 11.92
C LYS A 44 24.67 5.21 12.99
N ALA A 45 24.69 4.11 13.76
CA ALA A 45 25.73 3.86 14.75
C ALA A 45 27.11 3.73 14.07
N LEU A 46 27.20 2.96 12.99
CA LEU A 46 28.44 2.74 12.24
C LEU A 46 28.97 4.05 11.61
N SER A 47 28.08 4.94 11.17
CA SER A 47 28.45 6.26 10.63
C SER A 47 29.17 7.17 11.65
N ARG A 48 29.08 6.87 12.94
CA ARG A 48 29.74 7.61 14.03
C ARG A 48 31.11 7.08 14.40
N VAL A 49 31.52 5.92 13.87
CA VAL A 49 32.78 5.26 14.22
C VAL A 49 33.99 6.02 13.66
N SER A 50 33.97 6.36 12.37
CA SER A 50 35.05 7.16 11.75
C SER A 50 34.55 7.95 10.53
N PRO A 51 35.27 9.01 10.11
CA PRO A 51 34.94 9.75 8.88
C PRO A 51 34.91 8.87 7.63
N ARG A 52 35.75 7.82 7.59
CA ARG A 52 35.80 6.86 6.47
C ARG A 52 34.51 6.05 6.38
N TRP A 53 34.04 5.46 7.49
CA TRP A 53 32.75 4.75 7.53
C TRP A 53 31.60 5.68 7.16
N ARG A 54 31.61 6.91 7.70
CA ARG A 54 30.59 7.92 7.36
C ARG A 54 30.53 8.21 5.87
N ARG A 55 31.68 8.34 5.19
CA ARG A 55 31.74 8.59 3.74
C ARG A 55 31.12 7.44 2.95
N ILE A 56 31.46 6.19 3.28
CA ILE A 56 31.02 4.99 2.56
C ILE A 56 29.52 4.73 2.77
N ILE A 57 29.03 4.90 4.01
CA ILE A 57 27.64 4.58 4.39
C ILE A 57 26.65 5.69 4.00
N LYS A 58 27.13 6.90 3.71
CA LYS A 58 26.28 8.07 3.45
C LYS A 58 25.16 7.80 2.43
N PRO A 59 25.40 7.18 1.26
CA PRO A 59 24.31 6.86 0.32
C PRO A 59 23.26 5.92 0.92
N MET A 60 23.69 4.95 1.72
CA MET A 60 22.83 3.93 2.33
C MET A 60 21.94 4.48 3.44
N LEU A 61 22.42 5.47 4.21
CA LEU A 61 21.62 6.13 5.26
C LEU A 61 20.38 6.84 4.75
N PHE A 62 20.36 7.21 3.48
CA PHE A 62 19.33 8.05 2.88
C PHE A 62 18.61 7.35 1.71
N GLN A 63 18.75 6.02 1.58
CA GLN A 63 17.99 5.24 0.58
C GLN A 63 16.49 5.23 0.83
N HIS A 64 16.09 5.40 2.10
CA HIS A 64 14.70 5.34 2.54
C HIS A 64 14.33 6.68 3.15
N LEU A 65 13.57 7.47 2.39
CA LEU A 65 13.16 8.82 2.80
C LEU A 65 11.76 8.82 3.39
N LYS A 66 11.57 9.63 4.43
CA LYS A 66 10.28 9.95 5.01
C LYS A 66 10.02 11.44 4.87
N LEU A 67 8.87 11.79 4.33
CA LEU A 67 8.33 13.15 4.39
C LEU A 67 7.09 13.14 5.28
N ARG A 68 7.11 13.94 6.33
CA ARG A 68 5.91 14.29 7.09
C ARG A 68 5.34 15.57 6.50
N ILE A 69 4.04 15.58 6.22
CA ILE A 69 3.30 16.78 5.81
C ILE A 69 2.05 16.92 6.67
N ASP A 70 1.72 18.15 7.02
CA ASP A 70 0.43 18.48 7.62
C ASP A 70 -0.47 19.08 6.51
N VAL A 71 -1.64 18.46 6.32
CA VAL A 71 -2.63 18.75 5.27
C VAL A 71 -3.92 19.16 5.95
N ASP A 72 -4.01 20.45 6.25
CA ASP A 72 -5.23 21.07 6.77
C ASP A 72 -5.86 21.92 5.66
N ASP A 73 -6.93 21.42 5.06
CA ASP A 73 -7.72 22.14 4.07
C ASP A 73 -8.99 22.68 4.72
N SER A 74 -9.01 23.98 4.97
CA SER A 74 -10.18 24.68 5.48
C SER A 74 -10.63 25.75 4.48
N PRO A 75 -11.92 26.15 4.46
CA PRO A 75 -12.38 27.23 3.59
C PRO A 75 -11.62 28.55 3.75
N LYS A 76 -10.98 28.77 4.92
CA LYS A 76 -10.19 29.97 5.21
C LYS A 76 -8.71 29.83 4.84
N THR A 77 -8.20 28.60 4.81
CA THR A 77 -6.79 28.26 4.59
C THR A 77 -6.73 27.03 3.70
N PRO A 78 -6.91 27.20 2.38
CA PRO A 78 -6.83 26.06 1.48
C PRO A 78 -5.42 25.50 1.47
N TRP A 79 -5.30 24.18 1.55
CA TRP A 79 -3.99 23.54 1.48
C TRP A 79 -3.46 23.61 0.05
N ILE A 80 -2.31 24.25 -0.11
CA ILE A 80 -1.63 24.38 -1.39
C ILE A 80 -0.26 23.73 -1.26
N PRO A 81 0.04 22.68 -2.07
CA PRO A 81 1.33 22.01 -2.03
C PRO A 81 2.52 22.98 -2.05
N ARG A 82 2.48 24.01 -2.91
CA ARG A 82 3.59 24.94 -3.13
C ARG A 82 3.95 25.78 -1.89
N SER A 83 2.99 26.00 -1.00
CA SER A 83 3.19 26.73 0.25
C SER A 83 3.37 25.82 1.46
N ALA A 84 3.39 24.49 1.27
CA ALA A 84 3.64 23.55 2.35
C ALA A 84 5.03 23.80 2.96
N PRO A 85 5.11 24.19 4.24
CA PRO A 85 6.36 24.62 4.87
C PRO A 85 7.43 23.51 4.92
N GLU A 86 7.03 22.25 4.83
CA GLU A 86 7.89 21.07 4.91
C GLU A 86 8.67 20.82 3.61
N LEU A 87 8.16 21.27 2.47
CA LEU A 87 8.77 20.99 1.17
C LEU A 87 10.08 21.77 0.94
N GLN A 88 10.19 23.01 1.42
CA GLN A 88 11.40 23.82 1.22
C GLN A 88 12.62 23.29 2.00
N PRO A 89 12.51 22.96 3.30
CA PRO A 89 13.58 22.28 4.03
C PRO A 89 13.94 20.92 3.42
N PHE A 90 12.93 20.15 2.99
CA PHE A 90 13.14 18.86 2.35
C PHE A 90 13.96 18.98 1.06
N ARG A 91 13.62 19.94 0.20
CA ARG A 91 14.38 20.25 -1.03
C ARG A 91 15.82 20.67 -0.73
N SER A 92 16.00 21.54 0.26
CA SER A 92 17.32 22.00 0.70
C SER A 92 18.18 20.84 1.20
N PHE A 93 17.56 19.92 1.97
CA PHE A 93 18.20 18.71 2.46
C PHE A 93 18.66 17.78 1.33
N LEU A 94 17.78 17.47 0.36
CA LEU A 94 18.14 16.60 -0.77
C LEU A 94 19.31 17.16 -1.58
N SER A 95 19.30 18.48 -1.81
CA SER A 95 20.32 19.20 -2.57
C SER A 95 21.66 19.21 -1.84
N ALA A 96 21.66 19.48 -0.53
CA ALA A 96 22.88 19.54 0.29
C ALA A 96 23.64 18.20 0.35
N PHE A 97 22.94 17.09 0.17
CA PHE A 97 23.52 15.76 0.30
C PHE A 97 23.66 14.99 -1.02
N ASN A 98 23.30 15.60 -2.16
CA ASN A 98 23.28 14.96 -3.49
C ASN A 98 22.58 13.58 -3.48
N LEU A 99 21.46 13.51 -2.77
CA LEU A 99 20.72 12.27 -2.52
C LEU A 99 19.89 11.72 -3.68
N PRO A 100 19.44 12.50 -4.69
CA PRO A 100 18.50 12.00 -5.69
C PRO A 100 18.85 10.66 -6.32
N ALA A 101 20.13 10.41 -6.61
CA ALA A 101 20.60 9.17 -7.24
C ALA A 101 20.56 7.94 -6.33
N HIS A 102 20.32 8.12 -5.02
CA HIS A 102 20.41 7.07 -4.02
C HIS A 102 19.07 6.71 -3.37
N VAL A 103 18.02 7.50 -3.59
CA VAL A 103 16.70 7.25 -3.00
C VAL A 103 16.04 6.05 -3.67
N LYS A 104 15.81 4.98 -2.91
CA LYS A 104 15.07 3.79 -3.36
C LYS A 104 13.61 3.86 -2.97
N THR A 105 13.31 4.20 -1.71
CA THR A 105 11.93 4.24 -1.23
C THR A 105 11.59 5.59 -0.61
N PHE A 106 10.33 5.98 -0.77
CA PHE A 106 9.80 7.25 -0.29
C PHE A 106 8.46 7.04 0.42
N VAL A 107 8.39 7.43 1.68
CA VAL A 107 7.18 7.34 2.49
C VAL A 107 6.68 8.75 2.80
N VAL A 108 5.44 9.04 2.41
CA VAL A 108 4.71 10.25 2.78
C VAL A 108 3.78 9.91 3.95
N CYS A 109 4.02 10.52 5.10
CA CYS A 109 3.11 10.47 6.25
C CYS A 109 2.36 11.79 6.30
N ALA A 110 1.11 11.80 5.84
CA ALA A 110 0.28 12.99 5.84
C ALA A 110 -0.70 12.98 7.02
N PHE A 111 -0.73 14.07 7.77
CA PHE A 111 -1.60 14.26 8.92
C PHE A 111 -2.57 15.41 8.62
N GLY A 112 -3.68 15.47 9.34
CA GLY A 112 -4.71 16.49 9.15
C GLY A 112 -6.03 15.91 8.65
N GLU A 113 -7.06 16.76 8.68
CA GLU A 113 -8.43 16.41 8.31
C GLU A 113 -8.93 17.33 7.20
N LEU A 114 -9.60 16.74 6.22
CA LEU A 114 -10.33 17.48 5.18
C LEU A 114 -11.79 17.58 5.64
N TYR A 115 -12.22 18.78 6.03
CA TYR A 115 -13.57 19.01 6.54
C TYR A 115 -14.62 19.13 5.43
N ASP A 116 -14.19 19.44 4.19
CA ASP A 116 -15.05 19.64 3.03
C ASP A 116 -14.38 19.16 1.74
N ARG A 117 -15.13 19.14 0.62
CA ARG A 117 -14.54 18.95 -0.70
C ARG A 117 -13.55 20.11 -0.97
N PRO A 118 -12.29 19.82 -1.29
CA PRO A 118 -11.28 20.87 -1.46
C PRO A 118 -11.71 21.88 -2.53
N ALA A 119 -11.36 23.15 -2.29
CA ALA A 119 -11.72 24.26 -3.18
C ALA A 119 -11.15 24.08 -4.59
N ALA A 120 -10.00 23.41 -4.71
CA ALA A 120 -9.42 22.97 -5.97
C ALA A 120 -9.67 21.47 -6.17
N ALA A 121 -9.79 21.04 -7.44
CA ALA A 121 -9.93 19.62 -7.76
C ALA A 121 -8.72 18.82 -7.26
N ASN A 122 -8.98 17.66 -6.64
CA ASN A 122 -7.95 16.76 -6.08
C ASN A 122 -6.83 16.48 -7.09
N ASN A 123 -7.18 16.32 -8.37
CA ASN A 123 -6.23 16.05 -9.44
C ASN A 123 -5.18 17.16 -9.58
N THR A 124 -5.58 18.43 -9.43
CA THR A 124 -4.68 19.57 -9.55
C THR A 124 -3.70 19.63 -8.37
N LEU A 125 -4.21 19.46 -7.14
CA LEU A 125 -3.39 19.49 -5.93
C LEU A 125 -2.43 18.28 -5.87
N SER A 126 -2.92 17.08 -6.19
CA SER A 126 -2.09 15.88 -6.38
C SER A 126 -0.99 16.12 -7.40
N ASN A 127 -1.36 16.66 -8.57
CA ASN A 127 -0.42 16.92 -9.66
C ASN A 127 0.67 17.91 -9.25
N ASP A 128 0.31 19.02 -8.61
CA ASP A 128 1.26 20.01 -8.13
C ASP A 128 2.22 19.39 -7.10
N PHE A 129 1.70 18.66 -6.11
CA PHE A 129 2.51 17.97 -5.10
C PHE A 129 3.51 17.00 -5.74
N TRP A 130 3.03 16.07 -6.58
CA TRP A 130 3.91 15.06 -7.18
C TRP A 130 4.86 15.63 -8.23
N THR A 131 4.54 16.75 -8.89
CA THR A 131 5.49 17.45 -9.78
C THR A 131 6.70 17.88 -8.99
N MET A 132 6.43 18.53 -7.86
CA MET A 132 7.46 19.04 -6.99
C MET A 132 8.32 17.97 -6.33
N ILE A 133 7.84 16.72 -6.21
CA ILE A 133 8.64 15.60 -5.73
C ILE A 133 9.46 14.99 -6.87
N PHE A 134 8.82 14.65 -8.00
CA PHE A 134 9.47 13.98 -9.12
C PHE A 134 10.47 14.85 -9.90
N GLU A 135 10.40 16.17 -9.75
CA GLU A 135 11.46 17.08 -10.24
C GLU A 135 12.82 16.85 -9.56
N PHE A 136 12.84 16.28 -8.34
CA PHE A 136 14.06 16.12 -7.56
C PHE A 136 14.62 14.71 -7.63
N PHE A 137 13.77 13.69 -7.51
CA PHE A 137 14.17 12.28 -7.53
C PHE A 137 13.02 11.37 -7.95
N ASP A 138 13.34 10.14 -8.36
CA ASP A 138 12.37 9.16 -8.86
C ASP A 138 12.52 7.83 -8.09
N PRO A 139 11.78 7.62 -6.99
CA PRO A 139 11.95 6.47 -6.10
C PRO A 139 11.34 5.19 -6.69
N GLN A 140 11.98 4.04 -6.47
CA GLN A 140 11.46 2.72 -6.87
C GLN A 140 10.14 2.36 -6.17
N SER A 141 9.95 2.80 -4.93
CA SER A 141 8.71 2.59 -4.17
C SER A 141 8.24 3.87 -3.50
N ILE A 142 6.93 4.12 -3.59
CA ILE A 142 6.23 5.19 -2.88
C ILE A 142 5.20 4.56 -1.95
N LYS A 143 5.13 5.04 -0.72
CA LYS A 143 4.05 4.73 0.21
C LYS A 143 3.43 6.01 0.75
N ILE A 144 2.11 6.07 0.80
CA ILE A 144 1.37 7.20 1.36
C ILE A 144 0.55 6.66 2.53
N ALA A 145 0.85 7.10 3.75
CA ALA A 145 0.07 6.84 4.94
C ALA A 145 -0.66 8.13 5.34
N ALA A 146 -1.98 8.13 5.23
CA ALA A 146 -2.81 9.31 5.45
C ALA A 146 -4.25 8.93 5.78
N SER A 147 -5.04 9.85 6.35
CA SER A 147 -6.49 9.66 6.46
C SER A 147 -7.12 9.41 5.09
N PRO A 148 -8.26 8.71 4.98
CA PRO A 148 -8.84 8.36 3.68
C PRO A 148 -9.03 9.57 2.76
N ALA A 149 -9.49 10.70 3.31
CA ALA A 149 -9.70 11.92 2.54
C ALA A 149 -8.39 12.53 2.02
N VAL A 150 -7.36 12.62 2.87
CA VAL A 150 -6.04 13.13 2.48
C VAL A 150 -5.34 12.18 1.51
N LEU A 151 -5.50 10.86 1.67
CA LEU A 151 -4.98 9.87 0.74
C LEU A 151 -5.59 10.05 -0.64
N ALA A 152 -6.91 10.23 -0.73
CA ALA A 152 -7.57 10.49 -2.01
C ALA A 152 -7.08 11.79 -2.65
N LEU A 153 -6.91 12.85 -1.86
CA LEU A 153 -6.31 14.10 -2.33
C LEU A 153 -4.93 13.86 -2.96
N LEU A 154 -4.03 13.18 -2.25
CA LEU A 154 -2.66 12.91 -2.71
C LEU A 154 -2.63 11.95 -3.90
N ALA A 155 -3.53 10.97 -3.96
CA ALA A 155 -3.67 10.06 -5.09
C ALA A 155 -4.25 10.75 -6.35
N GLY A 156 -4.87 11.93 -6.18
CA GLY A 156 -5.63 12.59 -7.25
C GLY A 156 -6.95 11.86 -7.52
N SER A 157 -7.56 11.31 -6.48
CA SER A 157 -8.77 10.50 -6.54
C SER A 157 -9.91 11.12 -5.73
N SER A 158 -11.12 10.63 -5.94
CA SER A 158 -12.28 10.93 -5.10
C SER A 158 -12.50 9.85 -4.06
N GLY A 159 -13.40 10.09 -3.11
CA GLY A 159 -13.83 9.08 -2.15
C GLY A 159 -15.24 9.40 -1.65
N ASN A 160 -15.84 8.41 -0.99
CA ASN A 160 -17.06 8.60 -0.21
C ASN A 160 -16.68 8.45 1.26
N TYR A 161 -16.94 9.50 2.05
CA TYR A 161 -16.58 9.58 3.47
C TYR A 161 -17.79 9.76 4.38
N GLU A 162 -19.01 9.63 3.85
CA GLU A 162 -20.27 9.84 4.58
C GLU A 162 -20.35 9.00 5.86
N HIS A 163 -19.85 7.76 5.79
CA HIS A 163 -19.83 6.82 6.91
C HIS A 163 -18.44 6.65 7.53
N SER A 164 -17.46 7.50 7.21
CA SER A 164 -16.07 7.37 7.72
C SER A 164 -16.00 7.35 9.25
N TRP A 165 -16.87 8.14 9.91
CA TRP A 165 -17.00 8.18 11.37
C TRP A 165 -17.32 6.80 11.99
N ALA A 166 -17.99 5.90 11.25
CA ALA A 166 -18.40 4.59 11.74
C ALA A 166 -17.25 3.59 11.81
N PHE A 167 -16.20 3.80 11.00
CA PHE A 167 -15.05 2.89 10.90
C PHE A 167 -13.87 3.33 11.77
N GLU A 168 -13.83 4.60 12.20
CA GLU A 168 -12.72 5.19 12.98
C GLU A 168 -11.31 4.91 12.37
N GLN A 169 -11.23 4.70 11.05
CA GLN A 169 -9.99 4.41 10.33
C GLN A 169 -9.16 5.69 10.16
N SER A 170 -8.19 5.88 11.07
CA SER A 170 -7.36 7.09 11.09
C SER A 170 -6.44 7.22 9.87
N HIS A 171 -5.92 6.10 9.37
CA HIS A 171 -4.99 6.07 8.25
C HIS A 171 -5.24 4.87 7.35
N HIS A 172 -5.11 5.09 6.05
CA HIS A 172 -4.94 4.05 5.05
C HIS A 172 -3.51 4.15 4.48
N VAL A 173 -3.02 3.07 3.88
CA VAL A 173 -1.73 3.05 3.18
C VAL A 173 -1.93 2.71 1.71
N LEU A 174 -1.43 3.56 0.82
CA LEU A 174 -1.26 3.25 -0.60
C LEU A 174 0.22 2.97 -0.86
N GLU A 175 0.55 1.80 -1.39
CA GLU A 175 1.87 1.42 -1.86
C GLU A 175 1.91 1.35 -3.39
N LEU A 176 2.93 1.95 -3.98
CA LEU A 176 3.21 1.89 -5.41
C LEU A 176 4.68 1.51 -5.61
N ARG A 177 4.96 0.56 -6.52
CA ARG A 177 6.35 0.22 -6.90
C ARG A 177 6.52 0.28 -8.41
N GLN A 178 7.71 0.61 -8.86
CA GLN A 178 8.10 0.66 -10.27
C GLN A 178 9.42 -0.08 -10.51
N ASN A 179 9.60 -0.61 -11.72
CA ASN A 179 10.84 -1.24 -12.11
C ASN A 179 11.72 -0.24 -12.89
N LEU A 180 12.68 0.39 -12.21
CA LEU A 180 13.57 1.38 -12.83
C LEU A 180 14.57 0.78 -13.84
N HIS A 181 14.74 -0.54 -13.88
CA HIS A 181 15.75 -1.22 -14.73
C HIS A 181 15.20 -1.57 -16.11
N SER A 182 13.89 -1.42 -16.33
CA SER A 182 13.29 -1.53 -17.65
C SER A 182 13.61 -0.28 -18.46
N THR A 183 14.70 -0.34 -19.25
CA THR A 183 15.20 0.75 -20.10
C THR A 183 14.22 1.20 -21.19
N TYR A 184 13.08 0.53 -21.35
CA TYR A 184 11.99 0.91 -22.26
C TYR A 184 10.97 1.90 -21.64
N ASP A 185 11.12 2.26 -20.35
CA ASP A 185 10.07 2.92 -19.55
C ASP A 185 10.28 4.43 -19.29
N ARG A 186 11.14 5.12 -20.04
CA ARG A 186 11.00 6.59 -20.10
C ARG A 186 9.66 6.89 -20.78
N PHE A 187 8.75 7.53 -20.04
CA PHE A 187 7.46 8.01 -20.54
C PHE A 187 7.62 8.55 -21.97
N PRO A 188 6.78 8.14 -22.94
CA PRO A 188 6.74 8.80 -24.22
C PRO A 188 6.48 10.29 -23.94
N ASN A 189 7.43 11.14 -24.35
CA ASN A 189 7.25 12.59 -24.42
C ASN A 189 6.05 12.87 -25.32
N GLY A 190 4.81 12.86 -24.79
CA GLY A 190 3.62 12.86 -25.64
C GLY A 190 2.28 12.95 -24.93
N LEU A 191 2.15 12.53 -23.67
CA LEU A 191 0.94 12.84 -22.90
C LEU A 191 0.99 14.30 -22.47
N ARG A 192 0.33 15.16 -23.26
CA ARG A 192 0.20 16.60 -23.01
C ARG A 192 -0.53 16.95 -21.70
N ASN A 193 -1.00 15.96 -20.91
CA ASN A 193 -1.57 16.18 -19.58
C ASN A 193 -1.66 14.92 -18.69
N PRO A 194 -0.60 14.55 -17.94
CA PRO A 194 -0.61 13.42 -17.02
C PRO A 194 -1.05 13.88 -15.62
N TYR A 195 -2.35 14.14 -15.43
CA TYR A 195 -2.86 14.53 -14.12
C TYR A 195 -3.05 13.31 -13.21
N GLY A 196 -2.38 13.32 -12.05
CA GLY A 196 -2.56 12.32 -10.99
C GLY A 196 -1.41 11.32 -10.87
N LEU A 197 -1.22 10.82 -9.65
CA LEU A 197 -0.11 9.92 -9.30
C LEU A 197 -0.10 8.62 -10.13
N MET A 198 -1.30 8.09 -10.42
CA MET A 198 -1.47 6.79 -11.08
C MET A 198 -1.07 6.76 -12.56
N VAL A 199 -1.04 7.93 -13.23
CA VAL A 199 -0.70 8.05 -14.66
C VAL A 199 0.70 8.60 -14.88
N ARG A 200 1.40 9.02 -13.81
CA ARG A 200 2.73 9.66 -13.89
C ARG A 200 3.88 8.69 -14.02
N ARG A 201 3.69 7.46 -13.55
CA ARG A 201 4.67 6.37 -13.59
C ARG A 201 3.98 5.08 -13.97
N ARG A 202 4.76 4.13 -14.50
CA ARG A 202 4.32 2.76 -14.74
C ARG A 202 4.56 1.96 -13.46
N TRP A 203 3.49 1.72 -12.72
CA TRP A 203 3.57 1.02 -11.46
C TRP A 203 3.53 -0.50 -11.71
N CYS A 204 4.56 -1.26 -11.33
CA CYS A 204 4.54 -2.73 -11.37
C CYS A 204 3.72 -3.35 -10.24
N HIS A 205 3.55 -2.61 -9.14
CA HIS A 205 2.80 -3.05 -7.97
C HIS A 205 1.91 -1.93 -7.43
N ILE A 206 0.68 -2.29 -7.06
CA ILE A 206 -0.26 -1.43 -6.35
C ILE A 206 -0.73 -2.17 -5.10
N GLY A 207 -0.38 -1.67 -3.92
CA GLY A 207 -0.83 -2.17 -2.63
C GLY A 207 -1.77 -1.18 -1.96
N TYR A 208 -2.83 -1.65 -1.33
CA TYR A 208 -3.71 -0.82 -0.51
C TYR A 208 -4.06 -1.48 0.81
N ASN A 209 -3.89 -0.75 1.91
CA ASN A 209 -4.25 -1.17 3.25
C ASN A 209 -5.25 -0.19 3.86
N GLU A 210 -6.48 -0.66 4.07
CA GLU A 210 -7.59 0.07 4.72
C GLU A 210 -7.50 0.07 6.25
N GLY A 211 -6.71 -0.83 6.83
CA GLY A 211 -6.71 -1.06 8.26
C GLY A 211 -7.96 -1.79 8.74
N SER A 212 -8.31 -1.55 10.00
CA SER A 212 -9.36 -2.30 10.68
C SER A 212 -10.74 -1.68 10.54
N SER A 213 -11.72 -2.51 10.16
CA SER A 213 -13.14 -2.17 10.19
C SER A 213 -13.81 -2.52 11.52
N LEU A 214 -13.08 -3.03 12.52
CA LEU A 214 -13.63 -3.42 13.83
C LEU A 214 -14.58 -2.39 14.47
N PRO A 215 -14.32 -1.07 14.41
CA PRO A 215 -15.19 -0.09 15.06
C PRO A 215 -16.64 -0.14 14.58
N VAL A 216 -16.90 -0.47 13.31
CA VAL A 216 -18.25 -0.48 12.73
C VAL A 216 -19.18 -1.50 13.39
N TYR A 217 -18.63 -2.62 13.85
CA TYR A 217 -19.38 -3.71 14.51
C TYR A 217 -19.94 -3.33 15.89
N ASN A 218 -19.54 -2.17 16.41
CA ASN A 218 -20.13 -1.62 17.63
C ASN A 218 -21.47 -0.92 17.39
N LEU A 219 -21.83 -0.71 16.13
CA LEU A 219 -23.01 0.01 15.73
C LEU A 219 -24.14 -0.95 15.39
N PHE A 220 -25.36 -0.51 15.70
CA PHE A 220 -26.54 -1.20 15.21
C PHE A 220 -26.60 -1.12 13.69
N ALA A 221 -27.02 -2.20 13.05
CA ALA A 221 -27.16 -2.30 11.60
C ALA A 221 -25.88 -1.93 10.83
N TYR A 222 -24.74 -2.39 11.35
CA TYR A 222 -23.40 -2.09 10.83
C TYR A 222 -23.27 -2.36 9.32
N GLN A 223 -24.03 -3.33 8.79
CA GLN A 223 -24.03 -3.72 7.38
C GLN A 223 -24.42 -2.58 6.41
N HIS A 224 -25.06 -1.52 6.86
CA HIS A 224 -25.44 -0.37 6.02
C HIS A 224 -24.36 0.71 5.90
N TYR A 225 -23.30 0.63 6.72
CA TYR A 225 -22.22 1.60 6.67
C TYR A 225 -21.16 1.23 5.63
N MET A 226 -20.65 2.27 4.96
CA MET A 226 -19.73 2.12 3.84
C MET A 226 -18.33 2.54 4.25
N SER A 227 -17.36 1.65 4.07
CA SER A 227 -15.94 1.94 4.33
C SER A 227 -15.51 3.14 3.49
N PRO A 228 -14.68 4.05 4.04
CA PRO A 228 -14.04 5.12 3.31
C PRO A 228 -12.94 4.62 2.33
N CYS A 229 -13.06 3.41 1.80
CA CYS A 229 -12.21 2.82 0.78
C CYS A 229 -12.05 3.75 -0.45
N VAL A 230 -10.83 4.25 -0.63
CA VAL A 230 -10.41 5.09 -1.76
C VAL A 230 -10.00 4.23 -2.96
N LEU A 231 -9.56 3.00 -2.72
CA LEU A 231 -9.02 2.10 -3.74
C LEU A 231 -9.92 1.95 -4.96
N ARG A 232 -11.23 1.78 -4.78
CA ARG A 232 -12.19 1.69 -5.90
C ARG A 232 -12.09 2.88 -6.87
N HIS A 233 -11.89 4.09 -6.35
CA HIS A 233 -11.76 5.30 -7.16
C HIS A 233 -10.38 5.40 -7.80
N ILE A 234 -9.33 4.94 -7.11
CA ILE A 234 -7.97 4.85 -7.66
C ILE A 234 -7.96 3.89 -8.85
N LEU A 235 -8.53 2.68 -8.72
CA LEU A 235 -8.58 1.67 -9.79
C LEU A 235 -9.28 2.17 -11.06
N MET A 236 -10.32 3.01 -10.92
CA MET A 236 -11.01 3.64 -12.05
C MET A 236 -10.17 4.69 -12.78
N GLN A 237 -9.15 5.26 -12.11
CA GLN A 237 -8.27 6.29 -12.67
C GLN A 237 -6.98 5.71 -13.27
N VAL A 238 -6.64 4.46 -12.94
CA VAL A 238 -5.47 3.81 -13.52
C VAL A 238 -5.71 3.57 -15.00
N ASN A 239 -4.79 4.06 -15.83
CA ASN A 239 -4.76 3.68 -17.23
C ASN A 239 -4.00 2.35 -17.38
N TRP A 240 -4.75 1.25 -17.31
CA TRP A 240 -4.19 -0.11 -17.36
C TRP A 240 -3.49 -0.45 -18.68
N ASP A 241 -3.80 0.21 -19.79
CA ASP A 241 -3.12 0.01 -21.07
C ASP A 241 -1.68 0.50 -21.06
N THR A 242 -1.40 1.51 -20.23
CA THR A 242 -0.06 2.12 -20.12
C THR A 242 0.67 1.71 -18.85
N ASN A 243 -0.03 1.15 -17.87
CA ASN A 243 0.51 0.66 -16.61
C ASN A 243 1.12 -0.75 -16.79
N SER A 244 2.12 -1.10 -15.96
CA SER A 244 2.84 -2.38 -16.02
C SER A 244 2.58 -3.25 -14.78
N ALA A 245 1.44 -3.04 -14.11
CA ALA A 245 1.08 -3.75 -12.90
C ALA A 245 1.04 -5.26 -13.16
N THR A 246 1.85 -5.98 -12.39
CA THR A 246 1.90 -7.44 -12.35
C THR A 246 1.56 -7.96 -10.97
N SER A 247 1.42 -7.07 -9.99
CA SER A 247 1.17 -7.41 -8.60
C SER A 247 0.21 -6.42 -7.95
N PHE A 248 -0.71 -6.96 -7.17
CA PHE A 248 -1.70 -6.22 -6.42
C PHE A 248 -1.80 -6.76 -5.00
N ALA A 249 -1.87 -5.88 -4.00
CA ALA A 249 -2.09 -6.28 -2.61
C ALA A 249 -3.25 -5.49 -2.00
N TYR A 250 -4.12 -6.18 -1.28
CA TYR A 250 -5.23 -5.58 -0.56
C TYR A 250 -5.29 -6.10 0.87
N VAL A 251 -5.36 -5.16 1.82
CA VAL A 251 -5.48 -5.44 3.25
C VAL A 251 -6.67 -4.67 3.78
N ALA A 252 -7.60 -5.38 4.40
CA ALA A 252 -8.67 -4.81 5.20
C ALA A 252 -8.94 -5.78 6.33
N ILE A 253 -8.85 -5.37 7.59
CA ILE A 253 -9.01 -6.26 8.73
C ILE A 253 -10.49 -6.28 9.15
N PHE A 254 -11.13 -7.44 9.04
CA PHE A 254 -12.56 -7.69 9.24
C PHE A 254 -13.49 -6.73 8.47
N PRO A 255 -13.33 -6.57 7.14
CA PRO A 255 -14.24 -5.74 6.36
C PRO A 255 -15.63 -6.35 6.39
N THR A 256 -16.68 -5.52 6.29
CA THR A 256 -18.02 -6.07 6.10
C THR A 256 -18.15 -6.65 4.69
N SER A 257 -18.97 -7.68 4.54
CA SER A 257 -19.17 -8.39 3.28
C SER A 257 -19.73 -7.46 2.19
N GLU A 258 -20.56 -6.49 2.56
CA GLU A 258 -21.09 -5.46 1.65
C GLU A 258 -19.97 -4.56 1.09
N ASN A 259 -19.03 -4.12 1.94
CA ASN A 259 -17.90 -3.30 1.48
C ASN A 259 -16.96 -4.11 0.58
N LEU A 260 -16.75 -5.38 0.90
CA LEU A 260 -15.92 -6.27 0.08
C LEU A 260 -16.57 -6.59 -1.27
N LEU A 261 -17.89 -6.77 -1.31
CA LEU A 261 -18.65 -6.95 -2.56
C LEU A 261 -18.51 -5.74 -3.49
N LEU A 262 -18.57 -4.53 -2.94
CA LEU A 262 -18.35 -3.30 -3.71
C LEU A 262 -16.94 -3.23 -4.29
N LEU A 263 -15.93 -3.63 -3.51
CA LEU A 263 -14.55 -3.71 -4.00
C LEU A 263 -14.41 -4.77 -5.09
N ALA A 264 -14.98 -5.96 -4.90
CA ALA A 264 -14.85 -7.10 -5.81
C ALA A 264 -15.28 -6.76 -7.24
N ARG A 265 -16.30 -5.91 -7.41
CA ARG A 265 -16.73 -5.39 -8.72
C ARG A 265 -15.63 -4.60 -9.44
N HIS A 266 -14.81 -3.85 -8.70
CA HIS A 266 -13.73 -3.03 -9.25
C HIS A 266 -12.44 -3.81 -9.48
N LEU A 267 -12.27 -4.97 -8.84
CA LEU A 267 -11.14 -5.86 -9.11
C LEU A 267 -11.13 -6.39 -10.55
N THR A 268 -12.29 -6.37 -11.23
CA THR A 268 -12.41 -6.71 -12.66
C THR A 268 -11.63 -5.76 -13.58
N LEU A 269 -11.28 -4.57 -13.11
CA LEU A 269 -10.45 -3.61 -13.84
C LEU A 269 -8.97 -4.00 -13.86
N ILE A 270 -8.54 -4.86 -12.93
CA ILE A 270 -7.13 -5.24 -12.78
C ILE A 270 -6.74 -6.18 -13.93
N PRO A 271 -5.54 -6.00 -14.53
CA PRO A 271 -5.07 -6.83 -15.61
C PRO A 271 -5.05 -8.32 -15.25
N LYS A 272 -5.43 -9.16 -16.21
CA LYS A 272 -5.54 -10.61 -16.01
C LYS A 272 -4.21 -11.29 -15.65
N HIS A 273 -3.09 -10.68 -16.01
CA HIS A 273 -1.75 -11.22 -15.74
C HIS A 273 -1.22 -10.83 -14.35
N CYS A 274 -1.98 -10.08 -13.55
CA CYS A 274 -1.56 -9.74 -12.20
C CYS A 274 -1.58 -10.94 -11.27
N SER A 275 -0.75 -10.90 -10.23
CA SER A 275 -0.93 -11.64 -8.98
C SER A 275 -1.64 -10.76 -7.96
N MET A 276 -2.50 -11.35 -7.14
CA MET A 276 -3.32 -10.63 -6.18
C MET A 276 -3.17 -11.24 -4.80
N VAL A 277 -2.81 -10.43 -3.81
CA VAL A 277 -2.65 -10.84 -2.42
C VAL A 277 -3.72 -10.18 -1.57
N PHE A 278 -4.43 -10.96 -0.77
CA PHE A 278 -5.44 -10.49 0.17
C PHE A 278 -5.08 -10.80 1.62
N GLN A 279 -5.52 -9.95 2.53
CA GLN A 279 -5.57 -10.21 3.96
C GLN A 279 -6.86 -9.61 4.52
N LEU A 280 -7.76 -10.46 5.00
CA LEU A 280 -9.06 -10.07 5.57
C LEU A 280 -9.08 -10.26 7.10
N ALA A 281 -8.23 -11.13 7.63
CA ALA A 281 -8.01 -11.32 9.06
C ALA A 281 -6.84 -10.44 9.55
N PRO A 282 -6.77 -10.12 10.85
CA PRO A 282 -5.55 -9.55 11.42
C PRO A 282 -4.41 -10.57 11.36
N GLU A 283 -3.17 -10.12 11.47
CA GLU A 283 -2.03 -11.04 11.63
C GLU A 283 -2.23 -11.97 12.85
N PRO A 284 -1.84 -13.27 12.81
CA PRO A 284 -2.01 -14.20 13.93
C PRO A 284 -1.33 -13.74 15.24
N THR A 285 -0.30 -12.91 15.13
CA THR A 285 0.40 -12.31 16.28
C THR A 285 -0.27 -11.04 16.81
N SER A 286 -1.33 -10.56 16.17
CA SER A 286 -2.05 -9.36 16.57
C SER A 286 -2.88 -9.60 17.84
N THR A 287 -2.86 -8.63 18.74
CA THR A 287 -3.65 -8.64 19.98
C THR A 287 -5.02 -8.00 19.83
N ILE A 288 -5.38 -7.52 18.64
CA ILE A 288 -6.55 -6.68 18.39
C ILE A 288 -7.89 -7.27 18.88
N LEU A 289 -8.06 -8.59 18.81
CA LEU A 289 -9.27 -9.30 19.28
C LEU A 289 -9.30 -9.48 20.81
N HIS A 290 -8.16 -9.32 21.47
CA HIS A 290 -8.00 -9.44 22.92
C HIS A 290 -8.00 -8.08 23.63
N GLU A 291 -8.10 -6.98 22.89
CA GLU A 291 -8.13 -5.62 23.40
C GLU A 291 -9.57 -5.17 23.68
N PRO A 292 -10.01 -5.05 24.95
CA PRO A 292 -11.40 -4.70 25.27
C PRO A 292 -11.82 -3.34 24.71
N ASP A 293 -10.91 -2.38 24.67
CA ASP A 293 -11.16 -1.03 24.16
C ASP A 293 -11.37 -1.00 22.63
N ARG A 294 -10.81 -1.99 21.91
CA ARG A 294 -10.99 -2.17 20.46
C ARG A 294 -12.28 -2.90 20.16
N MET A 295 -12.54 -4.00 20.87
CA MET A 295 -13.73 -4.83 20.66
C MET A 295 -15.01 -4.16 21.14
N ARG A 296 -14.95 -3.39 22.24
CA ARG A 296 -16.09 -2.70 22.88
C ARG A 296 -17.35 -3.61 22.96
N ARG A 297 -18.33 -3.43 22.08
CA ARG A 297 -19.59 -4.19 21.99
C ARG A 297 -19.65 -5.17 20.83
N ALA A 298 -18.68 -5.14 19.91
CA ALA A 298 -18.59 -6.05 18.79
C ALA A 298 -18.53 -7.49 19.29
N GLN A 299 -19.32 -8.37 18.68
CA GLN A 299 -19.26 -9.79 18.99
C GLN A 299 -18.21 -10.46 18.10
N PRO A 300 -17.26 -11.24 18.66
CA PRO A 300 -16.29 -11.96 17.84
C PRO A 300 -16.94 -12.84 16.76
N ALA A 301 -18.10 -13.41 17.04
CA ALA A 301 -18.83 -14.25 16.08
C ALA A 301 -19.21 -13.47 14.81
N ASP A 302 -19.71 -12.24 14.94
CA ASP A 302 -20.11 -11.41 13.80
C ASP A 302 -18.91 -11.13 12.87
N LEU A 303 -17.73 -10.89 13.45
CA LEU A 303 -16.49 -10.65 12.70
C LEU A 303 -16.11 -11.83 11.80
N TRP A 304 -16.19 -13.05 12.35
CA TRP A 304 -15.83 -14.26 11.63
C TRP A 304 -16.90 -14.64 10.60
N VAL A 305 -18.18 -14.38 10.88
CA VAL A 305 -19.27 -14.56 9.91
C VAL A 305 -19.13 -13.61 8.71
N GLU A 306 -18.79 -12.33 8.94
CA GLU A 306 -18.52 -11.40 7.83
C GLU A 306 -17.27 -11.78 7.03
N LEU A 307 -16.24 -12.30 7.70
CA LEU A 307 -15.02 -12.77 7.05
C LEU A 307 -15.28 -13.99 6.15
N ASP A 308 -15.99 -14.99 6.67
CA ASP A 308 -16.46 -16.17 5.94
C ASP A 308 -17.25 -15.75 4.69
N ARG A 309 -18.31 -14.96 4.90
CA ARG A 309 -19.11 -14.40 3.80
C ARG A 309 -18.29 -13.58 2.82
N GLY A 310 -17.28 -12.86 3.30
CA GLY A 310 -16.37 -12.09 2.47
C GLY A 310 -15.59 -12.96 1.48
N TYR A 311 -15.03 -14.08 1.94
CA TYR A 311 -14.33 -15.03 1.07
C TYR A 311 -15.25 -15.73 0.07
N GLU A 312 -16.49 -16.06 0.45
CA GLU A 312 -17.49 -16.58 -0.49
C GLU A 312 -17.75 -15.58 -1.63
N LEU A 313 -17.94 -14.30 -1.29
CA LEU A 313 -18.23 -13.24 -2.26
C LEU A 313 -17.03 -12.93 -3.16
N LEU A 314 -15.82 -12.90 -2.62
CA LEU A 314 -14.60 -12.73 -3.42
C LEU A 314 -14.44 -13.88 -4.41
N THR A 315 -14.57 -15.13 -3.94
CA THR A 315 -14.39 -16.29 -4.80
C THR A 315 -15.48 -16.36 -5.86
N GLY A 316 -16.74 -16.14 -5.48
CA GLY A 316 -17.85 -16.03 -6.41
C GLY A 316 -17.62 -14.93 -7.45
N SER A 317 -17.06 -13.79 -7.06
CA SER A 317 -16.72 -12.70 -7.98
C SER A 317 -15.60 -13.06 -8.94
N ILE A 318 -14.54 -13.73 -8.48
CA ILE A 318 -13.42 -14.22 -9.30
C ILE A 318 -13.96 -15.16 -10.40
N LEU A 319 -14.78 -16.13 -9.99
CA LEU A 319 -15.37 -17.12 -10.90
C LEU A 319 -16.39 -16.49 -11.87
N HIS A 320 -17.29 -15.65 -11.36
CA HIS A 320 -18.33 -15.00 -12.17
C HIS A 320 -17.75 -14.12 -13.27
N HIS A 321 -16.71 -13.33 -12.94
CA HIS A 321 -16.05 -12.45 -13.90
C HIS A 321 -14.91 -13.14 -14.69
N LYS A 322 -14.70 -14.45 -14.45
CA LYS A 322 -13.66 -15.26 -15.12
C LYS A 322 -12.27 -14.61 -15.05
N LEU A 323 -11.91 -14.08 -13.88
CA LEU A 323 -10.59 -13.49 -13.67
C LEU A 323 -9.53 -14.61 -13.82
N GLN A 324 -8.47 -14.36 -14.58
CA GLN A 324 -7.40 -15.35 -14.85
C GLN A 324 -6.09 -14.96 -14.15
N LEU A 325 -6.23 -14.35 -12.98
CA LEU A 325 -5.12 -13.84 -12.16
C LEU A 325 -4.79 -14.84 -11.04
N SER A 326 -3.55 -14.82 -10.55
CA SER A 326 -3.16 -15.59 -9.35
C SER A 326 -3.76 -14.94 -8.10
N VAL A 327 -4.30 -15.72 -7.18
CA VAL A 327 -4.92 -15.25 -5.94
C VAL A 327 -4.24 -15.88 -4.73
N LYS A 328 -3.67 -15.06 -3.87
CA LYS A 328 -3.03 -15.47 -2.62
C LYS A 328 -3.78 -14.88 -1.44
N SER A 329 -4.07 -15.70 -0.43
CA SER A 329 -4.56 -15.22 0.85
C SER A 329 -3.48 -15.35 1.92
N ARG A 330 -3.26 -14.28 2.69
CA ARG A 330 -2.40 -14.31 3.88
C ARG A 330 -3.10 -14.93 5.09
N ASP A 331 -4.42 -15.06 5.04
CA ASP A 331 -5.21 -15.58 6.15
C ASP A 331 -5.03 -17.09 6.34
N TYR A 332 -4.43 -17.81 5.37
CA TYR A 332 -3.92 -19.17 5.55
C TYR A 332 -2.88 -19.29 6.68
N ARG A 333 -2.28 -18.18 7.14
CA ARG A 333 -1.41 -18.17 8.32
C ARG A 333 -2.17 -18.42 9.62
N TRP A 334 -3.50 -18.30 9.62
CA TRP A 334 -4.36 -18.80 10.68
C TRP A 334 -4.70 -20.26 10.42
N ASN A 335 -4.10 -21.17 11.21
CA ASN A 335 -4.39 -22.59 11.12
C ASN A 335 -5.91 -22.90 11.22
N ALA A 336 -6.65 -22.11 11.99
CA ALA A 336 -8.09 -22.26 12.15
C ALA A 336 -8.91 -21.89 10.90
N LEU A 337 -8.35 -21.12 9.96
CA LEU A 337 -9.03 -20.73 8.72
C LEU A 337 -8.69 -21.64 7.55
N VAL A 338 -7.65 -22.48 7.65
CA VAL A 338 -7.16 -23.28 6.51
C VAL A 338 -8.26 -24.19 5.96
N GLU A 339 -8.97 -24.92 6.83
CA GLU A 339 -10.04 -25.84 6.40
C GLU A 339 -11.21 -25.09 5.74
N THR A 340 -11.62 -23.94 6.31
CA THR A 340 -12.67 -23.10 5.74
C THR A 340 -12.27 -22.52 4.39
N LEU A 341 -11.05 -21.97 4.27
CA LEU A 341 -10.58 -21.39 3.02
C LEU A 341 -10.43 -22.43 1.90
N ASP A 342 -10.07 -23.68 2.24
CA ASP A 342 -9.91 -24.78 1.29
C ASP A 342 -11.22 -25.52 0.97
N ASP A 343 -12.35 -25.10 1.55
CA ASP A 343 -13.64 -25.71 1.28
C ASP A 343 -14.25 -25.31 -0.08
N ASP A 344 -15.35 -25.97 -0.42
CA ASP A 344 -16.06 -25.80 -1.67
C ASP A 344 -16.96 -24.54 -1.75
N GLY A 345 -17.08 -23.78 -0.67
CA GLY A 345 -17.78 -22.49 -0.59
C GLY A 345 -16.84 -21.28 -0.73
N HIS A 346 -15.56 -21.45 -0.40
CA HIS A 346 -14.53 -20.42 -0.42
C HIS A 346 -13.51 -20.67 -1.54
N LEU A 347 -12.22 -20.41 -1.30
CA LEU A 347 -11.16 -20.48 -2.31
C LEU A 347 -10.98 -21.92 -2.85
N GLY A 348 -11.27 -22.95 -2.06
CA GLY A 348 -11.23 -24.34 -2.53
C GLY A 348 -12.14 -24.62 -3.73
N SER A 349 -13.24 -23.86 -3.88
CA SER A 349 -14.11 -23.94 -5.06
C SER A 349 -13.39 -23.65 -6.38
N LEU A 350 -12.29 -22.88 -6.36
CA LEU A 350 -11.46 -22.59 -7.53
C LEU A 350 -10.89 -23.87 -8.15
N LYS A 351 -10.61 -24.90 -7.34
CA LYS A 351 -10.10 -26.20 -7.80
C LYS A 351 -10.99 -26.84 -8.86
N ARG A 352 -12.32 -26.76 -8.67
CA ARG A 352 -13.32 -27.32 -9.61
C ARG A 352 -13.43 -26.54 -10.91
N HIS A 353 -12.80 -25.37 -11.00
CA HIS A 353 -12.90 -24.50 -12.16
C HIS A 353 -11.60 -24.43 -12.98
N GLY A 354 -10.55 -25.19 -12.62
CA GLY A 354 -9.26 -25.19 -13.33
C GLY A 354 -8.22 -24.27 -12.71
N TRP A 355 -8.17 -24.23 -11.38
CA TRP A 355 -7.11 -23.61 -10.60
C TRP A 355 -6.42 -24.66 -9.75
N SER A 356 -5.13 -24.47 -9.54
CA SER A 356 -4.29 -25.29 -8.68
C SER A 356 -3.73 -24.48 -7.54
N LYS A 357 -3.71 -25.07 -6.33
CA LYS A 357 -3.12 -24.45 -5.15
C LYS A 357 -1.60 -24.65 -5.13
N ILE A 358 -0.84 -23.59 -4.92
CA ILE A 358 0.62 -23.53 -4.82
C ILE A 358 0.99 -22.95 -3.44
N ASP A 359 2.08 -23.45 -2.84
CA ASP A 359 2.66 -22.96 -1.58
C ASP A 359 1.64 -22.79 -0.43
N ASP A 360 0.67 -23.72 -0.36
CA ASP A 360 -0.40 -23.80 0.65
C ASP A 360 -1.24 -22.52 0.86
N SER A 361 -1.10 -21.51 0.01
CA SER A 361 -1.72 -20.19 0.22
C SER A 361 -2.10 -19.43 -1.06
N GLU A 362 -1.64 -19.90 -2.22
CA GLU A 362 -1.83 -19.24 -3.52
C GLU A 362 -2.59 -20.16 -4.48
N TRP A 363 -3.51 -19.59 -5.25
CA TRP A 363 -4.34 -20.28 -6.23
C TRP A 363 -4.05 -19.71 -7.62
N VAL A 364 -3.55 -20.56 -8.52
CA VAL A 364 -3.13 -20.16 -9.86
C VAL A 364 -4.01 -20.86 -10.90
N PRO A 365 -4.54 -20.15 -11.91
CA PRO A 365 -5.24 -20.79 -13.03
C PRO A 365 -4.30 -21.77 -13.75
N ASP A 366 -4.80 -22.94 -14.13
CA ASP A 366 -4.00 -23.97 -14.81
C ASP A 366 -3.45 -23.47 -16.17
N SER A 367 -4.20 -22.59 -16.83
CA SER A 367 -3.81 -21.90 -18.07
C SER A 367 -2.55 -21.05 -17.93
N SER A 368 -2.28 -20.54 -16.72
CA SER A 368 -1.11 -19.71 -16.43
C SER A 368 0.15 -20.53 -16.13
N GLN A 369 0.03 -21.85 -15.88
CA GLN A 369 1.18 -22.72 -15.60
C GLN A 369 1.93 -23.18 -16.87
N GLU A 370 1.28 -23.11 -18.05
CA GLU A 370 1.92 -23.43 -19.34
C GLU A 370 2.96 -22.38 -19.78
N HIS A 371 2.89 -21.19 -19.19
CA HIS A 371 3.92 -20.16 -19.30
C HIS A 371 4.66 -20.14 -17.95
N GLY A 372 5.82 -20.80 -17.90
CA GLY A 372 6.63 -20.94 -16.69
C GLY A 372 6.82 -19.63 -15.92
N PRO A 373 7.21 -19.70 -14.63
CA PRO A 373 7.09 -18.59 -13.71
C PRO A 373 7.81 -17.37 -14.25
N VAL A 374 7.05 -16.35 -14.63
CA VAL A 374 7.56 -15.01 -14.84
C VAL A 374 7.80 -14.44 -13.46
N SER A 375 8.88 -14.90 -12.81
CA SER A 375 9.42 -14.27 -11.62
C SER A 375 10.04 -12.94 -12.01
N VAL A 376 9.18 -11.94 -12.23
CA VAL A 376 9.61 -10.54 -12.17
C VAL A 376 9.57 -10.18 -10.70
N VAL A 377 10.72 -10.33 -10.06
CA VAL A 377 10.96 -9.82 -8.71
C VAL A 377 10.88 -8.28 -8.80
N CYS A 378 9.73 -7.73 -8.41
CA CYS A 378 9.63 -6.43 -7.74
C CYS A 378 9.68 -6.69 -6.20
#